data_AF-A0A0Q9RXR7-F1
#
_entry.id   AF-A0A0Q9RXR7-F1
#
_cell.length_a   1.000
_cell.length_b   1.000
_cell.length_c   1.000
_cell.angle_alpha   90.00
_cell.angle_beta   90.00
_cell.angle_gamma   90.00
#
_symmetry.space_group_name_H-M   'P 1'
#
loop_
_entity.id
_entity.type
_entity.pdbx_description
1 polymer ?
#
loop_
_entity_poly.entity_id
_entity_poly.type
_entity_poly.pdbx_seq_one_letter_code
_entity_poly.pdbx_strand_id
1 'polypeptide(L)'
;MTKLNSEARRVLADAGITVRDWITYGGWLTDVTDEAGNREWIPETEWRGDECGCTDDRCIGYHHDEHEECGCLPALIQERTKAREAYDIWQDYRAAVEANDGRGDQDAYDAAWSRAEAWVRRHYPRALSFSLDAVVKGERGISATYPPLADGSIPNYVGATPEGDGYRQQLWTEGTDPTGHVSPGRAKTMFRQGEDIDDAD
;
A
#
# COMPACT_ATOMS: atom_id res chain seq x y z
N MET A 1 12.12 -26.70 -2.60
CA MET A 1 11.10 -26.63 -3.68
C MET A 1 10.16 -25.49 -3.32
N THR A 2 10.11 -24.42 -4.10
CA THR A 2 9.20 -23.30 -3.85
C THR A 2 7.77 -23.79 -4.05
N LYS A 3 6.94 -23.72 -3.00
CA LYS A 3 5.53 -24.15 -2.98
C LYS A 3 4.71 -23.56 -4.14
N LEU A 4 5.07 -22.37 -4.64
CA LEU A 4 4.37 -21.69 -5.72
C LEU A 4 4.17 -22.58 -6.96
N ASN A 5 2.92 -22.87 -7.30
CA ASN A 5 2.56 -23.79 -8.38
C ASN A 5 2.78 -23.16 -9.77
N SER A 6 2.65 -23.96 -10.84
CA SER A 6 2.91 -23.51 -12.22
C SER A 6 1.92 -22.45 -12.70
N GLU A 7 0.68 -22.51 -12.24
CA GLU A 7 -0.35 -21.53 -12.59
C GLU A 7 -0.05 -20.17 -11.98
N ALA A 8 0.26 -20.11 -10.68
CA ALA A 8 0.63 -18.88 -10.00
C ALA A 8 1.85 -18.22 -10.65
N ARG A 9 2.85 -19.02 -11.05
CA ARG A 9 4.02 -18.52 -11.79
C ARG A 9 3.64 -17.93 -13.14
N ARG A 10 2.70 -18.55 -13.87
CA ARG A 10 2.21 -18.04 -15.15
C ARG A 10 1.46 -16.72 -14.96
N VAL A 11 0.54 -16.65 -13.99
CA VAL A 11 -0.22 -15.43 -13.69
C VAL A 11 0.71 -14.27 -13.30
N LEU A 12 1.73 -14.53 -12.49
CA LEU A 12 2.76 -13.52 -12.16
C LEU A 12 3.52 -13.07 -13.40
N ALA A 13 3.96 -14.00 -14.25
CA ALA A 13 4.66 -13.69 -15.49
C ALA A 13 3.80 -12.88 -16.46
N ASP A 14 2.51 -13.23 -16.60
CA ASP A 14 1.53 -12.50 -17.42
C ASP A 14 1.33 -11.06 -16.91
N ALA A 15 1.49 -10.83 -15.60
CA ALA A 15 1.49 -9.52 -14.97
C ALA A 15 2.86 -8.80 -15.00
N GLY A 16 3.89 -9.40 -15.61
CA GLY A 16 5.25 -8.86 -15.64
C GLY A 16 5.99 -8.88 -14.29
N ILE A 17 5.53 -9.70 -13.34
CA ILE A 17 6.10 -9.81 -12.00
C ILE A 17 6.99 -11.05 -11.92
N THR A 18 8.24 -10.87 -11.47
CA THR A 18 9.11 -12.02 -11.24
C THR A 18 8.78 -12.71 -9.92
N VAL A 19 9.08 -14.02 -9.84
CA VAL A 19 8.92 -14.77 -8.56
C VAL A 19 9.75 -14.13 -7.44
N ARG A 20 10.93 -13.57 -7.75
CA ARG A 20 11.74 -12.86 -6.76
C ARG A 20 11.02 -11.63 -6.22
N ASP A 21 10.47 -10.81 -7.11
CA ASP A 21 9.71 -9.61 -6.69
C ASP A 21 8.46 -9.99 -5.91
N TRP A 22 7.83 -11.12 -6.24
CA TRP A 22 6.67 -11.63 -5.50
C TRP A 22 7.04 -12.15 -4.11
N ILE A 23 8.22 -12.76 -3.96
CA ILE A 23 8.75 -13.13 -2.63
C ILE A 23 9.05 -11.89 -1.79
N THR A 24 9.65 -10.86 -2.38
CA THR A 24 9.85 -9.57 -1.70
C THR A 24 8.50 -8.96 -1.30
N TYR A 25 7.47 -9.08 -2.15
CA TYR A 25 6.11 -8.69 -1.83
C TYR A 25 5.47 -9.52 -0.69
N GLY A 26 6.02 -10.67 -0.32
CA GLY A 26 5.59 -11.38 0.89
C GLY A 26 6.03 -10.70 2.19
N GLY A 27 7.05 -9.84 2.15
CA GLY A 27 7.54 -9.08 3.31
C GLY A 27 8.13 -9.94 4.43
N TRP A 28 8.46 -11.20 4.16
CA TRP A 28 9.05 -12.09 5.15
C TRP A 28 10.48 -11.66 5.44
N LEU A 29 10.77 -11.47 6.73
CA LEU A 29 12.09 -11.12 7.23
C LEU A 29 12.60 -12.24 8.14
N THR A 30 13.86 -12.60 7.98
CA THR A 30 14.56 -13.47 8.93
C THR A 30 15.44 -12.62 9.83
N ASP A 31 15.38 -12.89 11.14
CA ASP A 31 16.29 -12.33 12.13
C ASP A 31 17.65 -13.04 12.04
N VAL A 32 18.71 -12.26 11.81
CA VAL A 32 20.09 -12.72 11.82
C VAL A 32 20.86 -11.96 12.88
N THR A 33 21.78 -12.64 13.54
CA THR A 33 22.70 -12.02 14.49
C THR A 33 24.11 -12.06 13.91
N ASP A 34 24.75 -10.90 13.79
CA ASP A 34 26.13 -10.82 13.31
C ASP A 34 27.13 -11.37 14.34
N GLU A 35 28.41 -11.50 13.96
CA GLU A 35 29.47 -12.01 14.84
C GLU A 35 29.68 -11.12 16.09
N ALA A 36 29.22 -9.88 16.07
CA ALA A 36 29.30 -8.93 17.18
C ALA A 36 28.05 -8.96 18.09
N GLY A 37 27.04 -9.79 17.78
CA GLY A 37 25.81 -9.91 18.57
C GLY A 37 24.72 -8.90 18.19
N ASN A 38 24.89 -8.14 17.10
CA ASN A 38 23.86 -7.22 16.62
C ASN A 38 22.79 -7.98 15.84
N ARG A 39 21.52 -7.72 16.16
CA ARG A 39 20.37 -8.29 15.45
C ARG A 39 20.00 -7.44 14.24
N GLU A 40 19.84 -8.08 13.09
CA GLU A 40 19.41 -7.49 11.84
C GLU A 40 18.26 -8.31 11.25
N TRP A 41 17.29 -7.64 10.65
CA TRP A 41 16.20 -8.30 9.94
C TRP A 41 16.49 -8.22 8.44
N ILE A 42 16.79 -9.36 7.82
CA ILE A 42 17.09 -9.43 6.39
C ILE A 42 15.90 -10.00 5.61
N PRO A 43 15.62 -9.50 4.38
CA PRO A 43 14.59 -10.08 3.53
C PRO A 43 14.84 -11.55 3.21
N GLU A 44 13.79 -12.35 3.30
CA GLU A 44 13.85 -13.73 2.86
C GLU A 44 13.85 -13.84 1.34
N THR A 45 14.45 -14.93 0.85
CA THR A 45 14.53 -15.25 -0.58
C THR A 45 13.67 -16.44 -0.97
N GLU A 46 12.99 -17.06 -0.01
CA GLU A 46 12.13 -18.21 -0.21
C GLU A 46 10.66 -17.84 -0.08
N TRP A 47 9.82 -18.39 -0.97
CA TRP A 47 8.38 -18.23 -0.91
C TRP A 47 7.82 -19.04 0.27
N ARG A 48 7.23 -18.34 1.25
CA ARG A 48 6.59 -18.97 2.41
C ARG A 48 5.08 -19.10 2.31
N GLY A 49 4.45 -18.29 1.47
CA GLY A 49 3.01 -18.32 1.23
C GLY A 49 2.51 -19.63 0.63
N ASP A 50 1.22 -19.65 0.31
CA ASP A 50 0.57 -20.83 -0.25
C ASP A 50 0.95 -21.06 -1.73
N GLU A 51 0.75 -22.29 -2.22
CA GLU A 51 1.04 -22.66 -3.61
C GLU A 51 0.26 -21.85 -4.64
N CYS A 52 -0.93 -21.34 -4.28
CA CYS A 52 -1.74 -20.48 -5.13
C CYS A 52 -1.15 -19.07 -5.32
N GLY A 53 -0.08 -18.70 -4.60
CA GLY A 53 0.55 -17.38 -4.69
C GLY A 53 0.05 -16.36 -3.67
N CYS A 54 -0.78 -16.77 -2.72
CA CYS A 54 -1.18 -15.97 -1.57
C CYS A 54 -0.04 -15.86 -0.54
N THR A 55 0.22 -14.67 -0.01
CA THR A 55 1.24 -14.45 1.03
C THR A 55 0.86 -15.04 2.40
N ASP A 56 -0.40 -15.43 2.60
CA ASP A 56 -0.82 -16.25 3.74
C ASP A 56 -0.55 -17.74 3.43
N ASP A 57 0.34 -18.35 4.22
CA ASP A 57 0.73 -19.76 4.09
C ASP A 57 -0.32 -20.74 4.62
N ARG A 58 -1.38 -20.21 5.26
CA ARG A 58 -2.57 -20.94 5.69
C ARG A 58 -3.69 -20.84 4.66
N CYS A 59 -3.48 -20.16 3.53
CA CYS A 59 -4.47 -20.13 2.46
C CYS A 59 -4.73 -21.55 1.99
N ILE A 60 -5.96 -22.01 2.17
CA ILE A 60 -6.40 -23.38 1.83
C ILE A 60 -7.44 -23.36 0.69
N GLY A 61 -7.58 -22.21 0.00
CA GLY A 61 -8.64 -21.98 -0.98
C GLY A 61 -10.01 -21.60 -0.38
N TYR A 62 -10.09 -21.28 0.92
CA TYR A 62 -11.37 -21.00 1.60
C TYR A 62 -11.78 -19.52 1.60
N HIS A 63 -11.02 -18.62 0.96
CA HIS A 63 -11.46 -17.23 0.75
C HIS A 63 -12.42 -17.08 -0.44
N HIS A 64 -12.68 -18.19 -1.13
CA HIS A 64 -13.65 -18.38 -2.20
C HIS A 64 -14.34 -19.73 -1.95
N ASP A 65 -15.45 -20.02 -2.61
CA ASP A 65 -16.11 -21.31 -2.44
C ASP A 65 -15.23 -22.46 -2.96
N GLU A 66 -15.42 -23.67 -2.42
CA GLU A 66 -14.59 -24.86 -2.72
C GLU A 66 -14.57 -25.26 -4.22
N HIS A 67 -15.52 -24.74 -5.00
CA HIS A 67 -15.68 -24.98 -6.43
C HIS A 67 -15.19 -23.81 -7.30
N GLU A 68 -14.70 -22.73 -6.68
CA GLU A 68 -14.20 -21.54 -7.37
C GLU A 68 -12.67 -21.57 -7.48
N GLU A 69 -12.14 -20.88 -8.49
CA GLU A 69 -10.70 -20.65 -8.60
C GLU A 69 -10.25 -19.65 -7.53
N CYS A 70 -9.02 -19.82 -7.02
CA CYS A 70 -8.47 -18.91 -6.02
C CYS A 70 -8.20 -17.51 -6.57
N GLY A 71 -9.12 -16.57 -6.30
CA GLY A 71 -9.02 -15.17 -6.68
C GLY A 71 -7.98 -14.35 -5.91
N CYS A 72 -7.31 -14.93 -4.91
CA CYS A 72 -6.35 -14.22 -4.07
C CYS A 72 -5.19 -13.64 -4.88
N LEU A 73 -4.57 -14.44 -5.75
CA LEU A 73 -3.39 -13.98 -6.50
C LEU A 73 -3.73 -12.82 -7.46
N PRO A 74 -4.79 -12.88 -8.30
CA PRO A 74 -5.21 -11.73 -9.10
C PRO A 74 -5.52 -10.48 -8.27
N ALA A 75 -6.18 -10.62 -7.12
CA ALA A 75 -6.49 -9.49 -6.25
C ALA A 75 -5.22 -8.85 -5.65
N LEU A 76 -4.30 -9.67 -5.14
CA LEU A 76 -3.02 -9.19 -4.60
C LEU A 76 -2.16 -8.51 -5.68
N ILE A 77 -2.17 -9.03 -6.92
CA ILE A 77 -1.47 -8.39 -8.05
C ILE A 77 -2.07 -7.02 -8.36
N GLN A 78 -3.39 -6.88 -8.34
CA GLN A 78 -4.07 -5.60 -8.54
C GLN A 78 -3.70 -4.59 -7.44
N GLU A 79 -3.72 -5.02 -6.18
CA GLU A 79 -3.33 -4.18 -5.04
C GLU A 79 -1.87 -3.73 -5.12
N ARG A 80 -0.95 -4.65 -5.44
CA ARG A 80 0.47 -4.33 -5.64
C ARG A 80 0.66 -3.35 -6.80
N THR A 81 -0.02 -3.57 -7.92
CA THR A 81 0.07 -2.69 -9.10
C THR A 81 -0.44 -1.29 -8.77
N LYS A 82 -1.58 -1.20 -8.08
CA LYS A 82 -2.15 0.05 -7.58
C LYS A 82 -1.17 0.79 -6.65
N ALA A 83 -0.56 0.07 -5.70
CA ALA A 83 0.39 0.64 -4.75
C ALA A 83 1.70 1.11 -5.41
N ARG A 84 2.21 0.35 -6.40
CA ARG A 84 3.39 0.74 -7.16
C ARG A 84 3.14 2.01 -7.98
N GLU A 85 2.02 2.10 -8.67
CA GLU A 85 1.69 3.30 -9.43
C GLU A 85 1.57 4.53 -8.53
N ALA A 86 0.99 4.39 -7.34
CA ALA A 86 0.93 5.45 -6.34
C ALA A 86 2.31 5.86 -5.82
N TYR A 87 3.21 4.90 -5.57
CA TYR A 87 4.61 5.17 -5.21
C TYR A 87 5.29 6.02 -6.29
N ASP A 88 5.19 5.61 -7.56
CA ASP A 88 5.84 6.31 -8.67
C ASP A 88 5.27 7.74 -8.83
N ILE A 89 3.94 7.92 -8.76
CA ILE A 89 3.29 9.24 -8.77
C ILE A 89 3.79 10.13 -7.63
N TRP A 90 3.89 9.57 -6.41
CA TRP A 90 4.34 10.30 -5.25
C TRP A 90 5.80 10.74 -5.35
N GLN A 91 6.68 9.86 -5.81
CA GLN A 91 8.09 10.19 -6.02
C GLN A 91 8.25 11.33 -7.02
N ASP A 92 7.52 11.29 -8.14
CA ASP A 92 7.54 12.36 -9.14
C ASP A 92 7.05 13.70 -8.57
N TYR A 93 5.96 13.66 -7.79
CA TYR A 93 5.45 14.84 -7.08
C TYR A 93 6.48 15.42 -6.10
N ARG A 94 7.11 14.56 -5.28
CA ARG A 94 8.13 14.99 -4.31
C ARG A 94 9.33 15.58 -5.00
N ALA A 95 9.81 14.95 -6.06
CA ALA A 95 10.85 15.51 -6.89
C ALA A 95 10.46 16.90 -7.43
N ALA A 96 9.26 17.08 -7.98
CA ALA A 96 8.83 18.38 -8.51
C ALA A 96 8.80 19.49 -7.45
N VAL A 97 8.38 19.17 -6.22
CA VAL A 97 8.33 20.12 -5.09
C VAL A 97 9.72 20.41 -4.51
N GLU A 98 10.60 19.41 -4.45
CA GLU A 98 11.91 19.52 -3.79
C GLU A 98 13.06 19.90 -4.73
N ALA A 99 12.93 19.69 -6.05
CA ALA A 99 14.04 19.73 -7.00
C ALA A 99 14.67 21.12 -7.26
N ASN A 100 14.25 22.21 -6.62
CA ASN A 100 14.62 23.56 -7.09
C ASN A 100 15.02 24.58 -6.02
N ASP A 101 15.77 24.24 -4.96
CA ASP A 101 16.20 25.24 -3.95
C ASP A 101 15.03 26.11 -3.41
N GLY A 102 13.80 25.57 -3.41
CA GLY A 102 12.56 26.29 -3.08
C GLY A 102 11.77 26.93 -4.26
N ARG A 103 12.12 26.65 -5.52
CA ARG A 103 11.47 27.17 -6.75
C ARG A 103 10.88 26.06 -7.63
N GLY A 104 10.09 25.16 -7.04
CA GLY A 104 9.56 23.91 -7.65
C GLY A 104 9.30 23.93 -9.17
N ASP A 105 9.49 22.78 -9.81
CA ASP A 105 9.21 22.60 -11.24
C ASP A 105 7.70 22.52 -11.45
N GLN A 106 7.10 23.61 -11.95
CA GLN A 106 5.65 23.72 -12.13
C GLN A 106 5.13 22.72 -13.16
N ASP A 107 5.87 22.48 -14.25
CA ASP A 107 5.42 21.56 -15.30
C ASP A 107 5.46 20.11 -14.78
N ALA A 108 6.52 19.75 -14.03
CA ALA A 108 6.60 18.44 -13.38
C ALA A 108 5.54 18.27 -12.29
N TYR A 109 5.24 19.33 -11.53
CA TYR A 109 4.17 19.35 -10.54
C TYR A 109 2.80 19.10 -11.19
N ASP A 110 2.47 19.85 -12.24
CA ASP A 110 1.19 19.73 -12.95
C ASP A 110 1.04 18.34 -13.60
N ALA A 111 2.13 17.76 -14.10
CA ALA A 111 2.15 16.40 -14.64
C ALA A 111 1.92 15.34 -13.56
N ALA A 112 2.60 15.43 -12.41
CA ALA A 112 2.42 14.52 -11.28
C ALA A 112 1.00 14.64 -10.70
N TRP A 113 0.48 15.86 -10.58
CA TRP A 113 -0.88 16.13 -10.13
C TRP A 113 -1.93 15.53 -11.07
N SER A 114 -1.77 15.72 -12.38
CA SER A 114 -2.69 15.15 -13.38
C SER A 114 -2.70 13.61 -13.35
N ARG A 115 -1.53 12.98 -13.16
CA ARG A 115 -1.44 11.52 -12.99
C ARG A 115 -2.10 11.05 -11.70
N ALA A 116 -1.91 11.77 -10.60
CA ALA A 116 -2.60 11.47 -9.35
C ALA A 116 -4.13 11.59 -9.48
N GLU A 117 -4.63 12.62 -10.16
CA GLU A 117 -6.06 12.77 -10.41
C GLU A 117 -6.61 11.57 -11.19
N ALA A 118 -5.95 11.20 -12.29
CA ALA A 118 -6.36 10.06 -13.10
C ALA A 118 -6.35 8.74 -12.30
N TRP A 119 -5.33 8.54 -11.47
CA TRP A 119 -5.22 7.38 -10.57
C TRP A 119 -6.35 7.36 -9.53
N VAL A 120 -6.62 8.49 -8.86
CA VAL A 120 -7.70 8.59 -7.86
C VAL A 120 -9.06 8.36 -8.50
N ARG A 121 -9.34 8.97 -9.65
CA ARG A 121 -10.63 8.80 -10.35
C ARG A 121 -10.87 7.35 -10.79
N ARG A 122 -9.81 6.64 -11.20
CA ARG A 122 -9.90 5.24 -11.62
C ARG A 122 -10.16 4.29 -10.45
N HIS A 123 -9.44 4.45 -9.35
CA HIS A 123 -9.47 3.50 -8.22
C HIS A 123 -10.45 3.90 -7.12
N TYR A 124 -10.81 5.17 -7.03
CA TYR A 124 -11.63 5.78 -5.98
C TYR A 124 -12.67 6.75 -6.57
N PRO A 125 -13.60 6.26 -7.42
CA PRO A 125 -14.52 7.13 -8.16
C PRO A 125 -15.49 7.94 -7.28
N ARG A 126 -15.64 7.58 -6.00
CA ARG A 126 -16.47 8.29 -5.02
C ARG A 126 -15.76 9.45 -4.32
N ALA A 127 -14.46 9.64 -4.55
CA ALA A 127 -13.70 10.75 -3.99
C ALA A 127 -14.23 12.09 -4.53
N LEU A 128 -14.50 13.03 -3.65
CA LEU A 128 -14.91 14.39 -4.00
C LEU A 128 -13.71 15.19 -4.51
N SER A 129 -12.61 15.11 -3.77
CA SER A 129 -11.33 15.75 -4.04
C SER A 129 -10.18 14.84 -3.63
N PHE A 130 -8.96 15.19 -4.06
CA PHE A 130 -7.74 14.52 -3.65
C PHE A 130 -6.66 15.53 -3.28
N SER A 131 -5.57 15.04 -2.69
CA SER A 131 -4.41 15.86 -2.33
C SER A 131 -3.15 15.00 -2.31
N LEU A 132 -2.04 15.64 -2.69
CA LEU A 132 -0.68 15.12 -2.59
C LEU A 132 0.14 15.84 -1.50
N ASP A 133 -0.48 16.69 -0.70
CA ASP A 133 0.21 17.53 0.29
C ASP A 133 -0.38 17.40 1.69
N ALA A 134 -1.61 16.90 1.79
CA ALA A 134 -2.29 16.69 3.05
C ALA A 134 -1.55 15.64 3.90
N VAL A 135 -1.49 15.93 5.20
CA VAL A 135 -0.98 15.02 6.22
C VAL A 135 -2.18 14.38 6.92
N VAL A 136 -2.38 13.07 6.74
CA VAL A 136 -3.46 12.32 7.38
C VAL A 136 -2.84 11.45 8.46
N LYS A 137 -3.26 11.63 9.72
CA LYS A 137 -2.70 10.92 10.89
C LYS A 137 -1.16 10.99 10.97
N GLY A 138 -0.59 12.15 10.62
CA GLY A 138 0.85 12.37 10.68
C GLY A 138 1.63 11.85 9.47
N GLU A 139 0.95 11.30 8.47
CA GLU A 139 1.58 10.73 7.29
C GLU A 139 1.27 11.52 6.03
N ARG A 140 2.28 11.67 5.16
CA ARG A 140 2.10 12.21 3.81
C ARG A 140 1.84 11.09 2.81
N GLY A 141 1.21 11.46 1.69
CA GLY A 141 0.99 10.58 0.55
C GLY A 141 -0.21 11.03 -0.26
N ILE A 142 -0.80 10.11 -1.02
CA ILE A 142 -2.02 10.37 -1.77
C ILE A 142 -3.22 10.20 -0.84
N SER A 143 -4.03 11.24 -0.71
CA SER A 143 -5.26 11.23 0.09
C SER A 143 -6.46 11.70 -0.72
N ALA A 144 -7.66 11.32 -0.29
CA ALA A 144 -8.92 11.77 -0.88
C ALA A 144 -9.97 12.13 0.17
N THR A 145 -10.80 13.11 -0.15
CA THR A 145 -11.93 13.52 0.69
C THR A 145 -13.21 12.87 0.17
N TYR A 146 -14.03 12.40 1.11
CA TYR A 146 -15.30 11.73 0.84
C TYR A 146 -16.45 12.43 1.58
N PRO A 147 -17.68 12.32 1.07
CA PRO A 147 -18.85 12.72 1.85
C PRO A 147 -19.03 11.78 3.05
N PRO A 148 -19.83 12.15 4.06
CA PRO A 148 -20.28 11.21 5.08
C PRO A 148 -20.87 9.94 4.50
N LEU A 149 -20.88 8.88 5.31
CA LEU A 149 -21.67 7.71 5.02
C LEU A 149 -23.16 8.07 4.95
N ALA A 150 -23.97 7.21 4.34
CA ALA A 150 -25.38 7.50 4.09
C ALA A 150 -26.20 7.72 5.38
N ASP A 151 -25.72 7.22 6.51
CA ASP A 151 -26.27 7.43 7.85
C ASP A 151 -25.74 8.69 8.56
N GLY A 152 -24.93 9.50 7.86
CA GLY A 152 -24.29 10.70 8.39
C GLY A 152 -23.03 10.44 9.21
N SER A 153 -22.60 9.18 9.37
CA SER A 153 -21.39 8.86 10.15
C SER A 153 -20.10 9.09 9.36
N ILE A 154 -19.02 9.35 10.10
CA ILE A 154 -17.65 9.43 9.59
C ILE A 154 -16.92 8.15 10.06
N PRO A 155 -16.12 7.47 9.21
CA PRO A 155 -15.37 6.31 9.63
C PRO A 155 -14.40 6.64 10.78
N ASN A 156 -14.50 5.90 11.89
CA ASN A 156 -13.55 5.97 13.01
C ASN A 156 -12.20 5.28 12.71
N TYR A 157 -11.99 4.79 11.49
CA TYR A 157 -10.89 3.88 11.14
C TYR A 157 -9.51 4.54 10.99
N VAL A 158 -8.48 3.71 11.18
CA VAL A 158 -7.07 3.97 10.86
C VAL A 158 -6.94 4.48 9.43
N GLY A 159 -6.40 5.69 9.28
CA GLY A 159 -6.16 6.31 7.97
C GLY A 159 -7.24 7.28 7.50
N ALA A 160 -8.21 7.67 8.33
CA ALA A 160 -9.12 8.79 8.05
C ALA A 160 -9.07 9.90 9.12
N THR A 161 -9.32 11.13 8.71
CA THR A 161 -9.47 12.31 9.60
C THR A 161 -10.71 13.11 9.19
N PRO A 162 -11.56 13.57 10.13
CA PRO A 162 -12.68 14.46 9.80
C PRO A 162 -12.18 15.73 9.08
N GLU A 163 -12.92 16.16 8.05
CA GLU A 163 -12.60 17.36 7.27
C GLU A 163 -13.91 18.05 6.82
N GLY A 164 -14.22 19.19 7.42
CA GLY A 164 -15.51 19.87 7.21
C GLY A 164 -16.69 18.96 7.60
N ASP A 165 -17.68 18.88 6.71
CA ASP A 165 -18.83 17.96 6.85
C ASP A 165 -18.52 16.54 6.34
N GLY A 166 -17.26 16.19 6.05
CA GLY A 166 -16.87 14.89 5.51
C GLY A 166 -15.61 14.32 6.17
N TYR A 167 -14.88 13.48 5.43
CA TYR A 167 -13.62 12.91 5.92
C TYR A 167 -12.57 12.76 4.84
N ARG A 168 -11.31 12.95 5.22
CA ARG A 168 -10.14 12.67 4.40
C ARG A 168 -9.59 11.30 4.73
N GLN A 169 -9.38 10.47 3.73
CA GLN A 169 -8.78 9.14 3.85
C GLN A 169 -7.42 9.10 3.15
N GLN A 170 -6.43 8.49 3.80
CA GLN A 170 -5.15 8.14 3.20
C GLN A 170 -5.35 6.95 2.24
N LEU A 171 -4.99 7.15 0.97
CA LEU A 171 -5.08 6.12 -0.07
C LEU A 171 -3.75 5.39 -0.29
N TRP A 172 -2.64 6.09 -0.09
CA TRP A 172 -1.28 5.57 -0.18
C TRP A 172 -0.32 6.47 0.62
N THR A 173 0.75 5.95 1.21
CA THR A 173 1.62 6.71 2.13
C THR A 173 3.12 6.62 1.81
N GLU A 174 3.88 7.69 2.08
CA GLU A 174 5.28 7.88 1.65
C GLU A 174 6.29 6.84 2.18
N GLY A 175 5.99 6.17 3.29
CA GLY A 175 6.81 5.06 3.81
C GLY A 175 6.38 3.68 3.33
N THR A 176 5.56 3.62 2.28
CA THR A 176 5.34 2.39 1.50
C THR A 176 6.48 2.27 0.49
N ASP A 177 7.14 1.13 0.43
CA ASP A 177 8.22 0.90 -0.52
C ASP A 177 7.68 0.61 -1.96
N PRO A 178 8.56 0.51 -2.98
CA PRO A 178 8.15 0.22 -4.36
C PRO A 178 7.51 -1.16 -4.55
N THR A 179 7.55 -2.03 -3.55
CA THR A 179 6.88 -3.32 -3.56
C THR A 179 5.51 -3.26 -2.90
N GLY A 180 5.13 -2.15 -2.29
CA GLY A 180 3.86 -1.99 -1.58
C GLY A 180 3.96 -2.33 -0.09
N HIS A 181 5.17 -2.51 0.45
CA HIS A 181 5.37 -2.83 1.87
C HIS A 181 5.44 -1.58 2.72
N VAL A 182 4.69 -1.58 3.80
CA VAL A 182 4.84 -0.64 4.90
C VAL A 182 5.80 -1.28 5.91
N SER A 183 6.90 -0.60 6.24
CA SER A 183 7.92 -1.20 7.13
C SER A 183 7.33 -1.64 8.49
N PRO A 184 7.82 -2.72 9.13
CA PRO A 184 7.26 -3.21 10.39
C PRO A 184 7.26 -2.18 11.53
N GLY A 185 8.27 -1.30 11.56
CA GLY A 185 8.32 -0.18 12.51
C GLY A 185 7.19 0.83 12.28
N ARG A 186 6.78 1.03 11.02
CA ARG A 186 5.71 1.93 10.60
C ARG A 186 4.33 1.29 10.73
N ALA A 187 4.20 0.00 10.44
CA ALA A 187 2.97 -0.76 10.73
C ALA A 187 2.60 -0.66 12.21
N LYS A 188 3.59 -0.77 13.12
CA LYS A 188 3.39 -0.56 14.57
C LYS A 188 2.92 0.86 14.92
N THR A 189 3.42 1.88 14.23
CA THR A 189 2.98 3.28 14.43
C THR A 189 1.53 3.48 13.96
N MET A 190 1.16 2.93 12.79
CA MET A 190 -0.21 3.00 12.28
C MET A 190 -1.23 2.28 13.17
N PHE A 191 -0.84 1.14 13.76
CA PHE A 191 -1.68 0.44 14.75
C PHE A 191 -1.88 1.26 16.04
N ARG A 192 -0.80 1.81 16.61
CA ARG A 192 -0.88 2.64 17.84
C ARG A 192 -1.72 3.90 17.66
N GLN A 193 -1.61 4.59 16.53
CA GLN A 193 -2.45 5.75 16.21
C GLN A 193 -3.94 5.42 16.04
N GLY A 194 -4.27 4.13 15.84
CA GLY A 194 -5.65 3.63 15.86
C GLY A 194 -6.17 3.35 17.27
N GLU A 195 -5.30 3.00 18.21
CA GLU A 195 -5.64 2.75 19.62
C GLU A 195 -5.75 4.06 20.43
N ASP A 196 -4.96 5.08 20.11
CA ASP A 196 -4.96 6.38 20.82
C ASP A 196 -6.24 7.23 20.63
N ILE A 197 -7.26 6.73 19.91
CA ILE A 197 -8.56 7.39 19.74
C ILE A 197 -9.57 6.93 20.82
N ASP A 198 -9.28 5.82 21.53
CA ASP A 198 -10.18 5.29 22.58
C ASP A 198 -9.96 5.93 23.97
N ASP A 199 -8.94 6.78 24.15
CA ASP A 199 -8.59 7.40 25.44
C ASP A 199 -8.86 8.93 25.51
N ALA A 200 -9.81 9.45 24.73
CA ALA A 200 -10.33 10.80 24.92
C ALA A 200 -11.67 10.77 25.68
N ASP A 201 -11.57 10.79 27.01
CA ASP A 201 -12.64 11.17 27.97
C ASP A 201 -13.21 12.58 27.66
#